data_AF-A0AAJ2C688-F1
#
_entry.id   AF-A0AAJ2C688-F1
#
_cell.length_a   1.000
_cell.length_b   1.000
_cell.length_c   1.000
_cell.angle_alpha   90.00
_cell.angle_beta   90.00
_cell.angle_gamma   90.00
#
_symmetry.space_group_name_H-M   'P 1'
#
loop_
_entity.id
_entity.type
_entity.pdbx_description
1 polymer ?
#
loop_
_entity_poly.entity_id
_entity_poly.type
_entity_poly.pdbx_seq_one_letter_code
_entity_poly.pdbx_strand_id
1 'polypeptide(L)'
;MEDSTKLKLDVKHSRIQAIIEAKCPQCREGKMFMYPFWQINKFDKMHDNCPVCNLRFEVEPGFWYGAMFISYGINVGFLALLGVAIFFIFNDPPILYYIIPITVLSLAAVPFNFRASRSIFIHLFGFVKYKPR
;
A
#
# COMPACT_ATOMS: atom_id res chain seq x y z
N MET A 1 -2.02 -41.89 3.59
CA MET A 1 -1.94 -41.06 2.36
C MET A 1 -2.63 -39.70 2.61
N GLU A 2 -2.25 -38.98 3.68
CA GLU A 2 -2.92 -37.75 4.12
C GLU A 2 -1.93 -36.67 4.64
N ASP A 3 -0.65 -36.76 4.27
CA ASP A 3 0.38 -35.84 4.78
C ASP A 3 0.97 -34.90 3.71
N SER A 4 0.45 -34.94 2.49
CA SER A 4 0.95 -34.11 1.37
C SER A 4 0.29 -32.73 1.27
N THR A 5 -0.67 -32.38 2.12
CA THR A 5 -1.40 -31.09 2.04
C THR A 5 -0.94 -30.04 3.05
N LYS A 6 -0.05 -30.38 4.00
CA LYS A 6 0.42 -29.47 5.07
C LYS A 6 1.82 -28.90 4.89
N LEU A 7 2.47 -29.11 3.74
CA LEU A 7 3.61 -28.31 3.34
C LEU A 7 3.14 -26.97 2.73
N LYS A 8 2.35 -26.21 3.50
CA LYS A 8 2.34 -24.76 3.34
C LYS A 8 3.74 -24.34 3.77
N LEU A 9 4.60 -24.10 2.79
CA LEU A 9 5.90 -23.48 2.99
C LEU A 9 5.69 -22.29 3.93
N ASP A 10 6.16 -22.40 5.18
CA ASP A 10 6.31 -21.29 6.13
C ASP A 10 7.41 -20.38 5.57
N VAL A 11 7.10 -19.74 4.44
CA VAL A 11 7.91 -18.67 3.90
C VAL A 11 7.73 -17.54 4.90
N LYS A 12 8.67 -17.43 5.84
CA LYS A 12 8.80 -16.25 6.71
C LYS A 12 8.89 -15.02 5.82
N HIS A 13 7.75 -14.43 5.51
CA HIS A 13 7.71 -13.21 4.73
C HIS A 13 8.45 -12.13 5.53
N SER A 14 9.44 -11.53 4.89
CA SER A 14 10.13 -10.36 5.48
C SER A 14 9.10 -9.26 5.73
N ARG A 15 9.34 -8.40 6.74
CA ARG A 15 8.47 -7.24 7.00
C ARG A 15 8.28 -6.39 5.74
N ILE A 16 9.36 -6.20 4.97
CA ILE A 16 9.34 -5.42 3.74
C ILE A 16 8.46 -6.09 2.69
N GLN A 17 8.55 -7.41 2.55
CA GLN A 17 7.70 -8.16 1.63
C GLN A 17 6.21 -8.04 2.03
N ALA A 18 5.90 -8.14 3.33
CA ALA A 18 4.55 -7.96 3.83
C ALA A 18 4.00 -6.54 3.56
N ILE A 19 4.85 -5.51 3.66
CA ILE A 19 4.49 -4.13 3.32
C ILE A 19 4.17 -4.01 1.82
N ILE A 20 5.04 -4.50 0.95
CA ILE A 20 4.88 -4.40 -0.51
C ILE A 20 3.63 -5.16 -0.98
N GLU A 21 3.40 -6.36 -0.44
CA GLU A 21 2.27 -7.21 -0.82
C GLU A 21 0.95 -6.85 -0.09
N ALA A 22 0.96 -5.82 0.76
CA ALA A 22 -0.18 -5.41 1.60
C ALA A 22 -0.77 -6.58 2.41
N LYS A 23 0.12 -7.31 3.09
CA LYS A 23 -0.22 -8.40 4.02
C LYS A 23 -0.32 -7.88 5.44
N CYS A 24 -0.91 -8.69 6.31
CA CYS A 24 -1.15 -8.34 7.70
C CYS A 24 0.17 -8.13 8.48
N PRO A 25 0.31 -7.07 9.29
CA PRO A 25 1.54 -6.81 10.04
C PRO A 25 1.84 -7.87 11.11
N GLN A 26 0.80 -8.54 11.65
CA GLN A 26 0.95 -9.54 12.69
C GLN A 26 1.36 -10.91 12.16
N CYS A 27 0.60 -11.48 11.22
CA CYS A 27 0.85 -12.83 10.70
C CYS A 27 1.63 -12.86 9.37
N ARG A 28 1.69 -11.73 8.63
CA ARG A 28 2.33 -11.60 7.31
C ARG A 28 1.82 -12.54 6.22
N GLU A 29 0.66 -13.15 6.41
CA GLU A 29 0.01 -14.03 5.42
C GLU A 29 -1.32 -13.46 4.92
N GLY A 30 -2.16 -12.98 5.84
CA GLY A 30 -3.49 -12.49 5.51
C GLY A 30 -3.44 -11.22 4.65
N LYS A 31 -4.19 -11.20 3.56
CA LYS A 31 -4.33 -10.02 2.69
C LYS A 31 -5.16 -8.94 3.38
N MET A 32 -4.71 -7.68 3.33
CA MET A 32 -5.47 -6.56 3.88
C MET A 32 -6.69 -6.22 3.01
N PHE A 33 -6.52 -6.26 1.70
CA PHE A 33 -7.54 -5.84 0.72
C PHE A 33 -8.28 -7.02 0.13
N MET A 34 -9.59 -6.86 -0.07
CA MET A 34 -10.47 -7.91 -0.61
C MET A 34 -10.25 -8.15 -2.10
N TYR A 35 -9.93 -7.10 -2.85
CA TYR A 35 -9.85 -7.10 -4.31
C TYR A 35 -8.43 -6.77 -4.79
N PRO A 36 -8.05 -7.18 -6.02
CA PRO A 36 -6.77 -6.80 -6.62
C PRO A 36 -6.72 -5.29 -6.93
N PHE A 37 -5.51 -4.72 -7.01
CA PHE A 37 -5.32 -3.28 -7.18
C PHE A 37 -5.81 -2.74 -8.54
N TRP A 38 -5.91 -3.62 -9.55
CA TRP A 38 -6.37 -3.27 -10.90
C TRP A 38 -7.90 -3.04 -10.98
N GLN A 39 -8.66 -3.43 -9.95
CA GLN A 39 -10.10 -3.16 -9.89
C GLN A 39 -10.38 -1.76 -9.33
N ILE A 40 -10.39 -0.77 -10.22
CA ILE A 40 -10.50 0.67 -9.89
C ILE A 40 -11.79 1.03 -9.13
N ASN A 41 -12.86 0.25 -9.27
CA ASN A 41 -14.12 0.53 -8.54
C ASN A 41 -14.14 -0.02 -7.11
N LYS A 42 -13.19 -0.88 -6.73
CA LYS A 42 -13.19 -1.60 -5.43
C LYS A 42 -11.80 -1.67 -4.77
N PHE A 43 -10.83 -0.88 -5.23
CA PHE A 43 -9.46 -0.91 -4.70
C PHE A 43 -9.38 -0.49 -3.22
N ASP A 44 -10.36 0.30 -2.77
CA ASP A 44 -10.50 0.84 -1.42
C ASP A 44 -11.00 -0.20 -0.41
N LYS A 45 -11.65 -1.27 -0.90
CA LYS A 45 -12.30 -2.27 -0.05
C LYS A 45 -11.27 -3.13 0.67
N MET A 46 -11.28 -2.98 1.99
CA MET A 46 -10.37 -3.62 2.92
C MET A 46 -11.17 -4.50 3.88
N HIS A 47 -10.57 -5.62 4.30
CA HIS A 47 -11.13 -6.40 5.40
C HIS A 47 -11.08 -5.59 6.70
N ASP A 48 -12.08 -5.75 7.58
CA ASP A 48 -12.04 -5.14 8.92
C ASP A 48 -11.06 -5.89 9.84
N ASN A 49 -11.10 -7.22 9.75
CA ASN A 49 -10.23 -8.14 10.48
C ASN A 49 -9.41 -8.99 9.50
N CYS A 50 -8.18 -9.30 9.89
CA CYS A 50 -7.33 -10.21 9.13
C CYS A 50 -8.01 -11.59 9.01
N PRO A 51 -8.20 -12.14 7.80
CA PRO A 51 -8.85 -13.44 7.61
C PRO A 51 -8.03 -14.60 8.19
N VAL A 52 -6.73 -14.39 8.43
CA VAL A 52 -5.81 -15.44 8.90
C VAL A 52 -5.52 -15.35 10.38
N CYS A 53 -5.51 -14.18 11.03
CA CYS A 53 -5.21 -14.07 12.47
C CYS A 53 -6.25 -13.30 13.29
N ASN A 54 -7.33 -12.86 12.63
CA ASN A 54 -8.43 -12.08 13.20
C ASN A 54 -8.05 -10.73 13.83
N LEU A 55 -6.82 -10.24 13.59
CA LEU A 55 -6.41 -8.89 13.99
C LEU A 55 -7.32 -7.86 13.32
N ARG A 56 -7.94 -6.98 14.10
CA ARG A 56 -8.63 -5.80 13.57
C ARG A 56 -7.59 -4.83 12.99
N PHE A 57 -7.72 -4.48 11.72
CA PHE A 57 -6.72 -3.64 11.05
C PHE A 57 -6.82 -2.17 11.46
N GLU A 58 -8.03 -1.70 11.77
CA GLU A 58 -8.21 -0.42 12.44
C GLU A 58 -7.91 -0.61 13.93
N VAL A 59 -6.66 -0.31 14.31
CA VAL A 59 -6.16 -0.47 15.69
C VAL A 59 -6.87 0.50 16.64
N GLU A 60 -7.10 1.72 16.17
CA GLU A 60 -7.76 2.82 16.90
C GLU A 60 -8.82 3.47 15.99
N PRO A 61 -9.92 4.01 16.54
CA PRO A 61 -10.92 4.69 15.73
C PRO A 61 -10.29 5.85 14.95
N GLY A 62 -10.43 5.84 13.62
CA GLY A 62 -9.82 6.88 12.78
C GLY A 62 -8.32 6.68 12.51
N PHE A 63 -7.75 5.53 12.85
CA PHE A 63 -6.32 5.19 12.61
C PHE A 63 -5.86 5.51 11.17
N TRP A 64 -6.73 5.32 10.18
CA TRP A 64 -6.41 5.56 8.77
C TRP A 64 -6.23 7.03 8.37
N TYR A 65 -6.60 8.00 9.23
CA TYR A 65 -6.26 9.40 8.98
C TYR A 65 -4.75 9.61 8.93
N GLY A 66 -3.97 8.86 9.71
CA GLY A 66 -2.52 8.90 9.64
C GLY A 66 -1.96 8.42 8.29
N ALA A 67 -2.59 7.40 7.70
CA ALA A 67 -2.20 6.89 6.38
C ALA A 67 -2.43 7.92 5.26
N MET A 68 -3.34 8.88 5.44
CA MET A 68 -3.55 9.99 4.50
C MET A 68 -2.30 10.87 4.38
N PHE A 69 -1.60 11.14 5.49
CA PHE A 69 -0.37 11.95 5.47
C PHE A 69 0.77 11.24 4.74
N ILE A 70 0.87 9.91 4.87
CA ILE A 70 1.81 9.12 4.06
C ILE A 70 1.49 9.25 2.57
N SER A 71 0.20 9.17 2.22
CA SER A 71 -0.23 9.32 0.82
C SER A 71 0.10 10.68 0.23
N TYR A 72 -0.08 11.75 1.04
CA TYR A 72 0.33 13.10 0.68
C TYR A 72 1.84 13.18 0.44
N GLY A 73 2.66 12.65 1.36
CA GLY A 73 4.11 12.61 1.21
C GLY A 73 4.57 11.88 -0.05
N ILE A 74 3.96 10.74 -0.36
CA ILE A 74 4.21 9.99 -1.60
C ILE A 74 3.88 10.85 -2.83
N ASN A 75 2.74 11.55 -2.82
CA ASN A 75 2.30 12.35 -3.96
C ASN A 75 3.18 13.60 -4.16
N VAL A 76 3.62 14.25 -3.09
CA VAL A 76 4.59 15.35 -3.15
C VAL A 76 5.92 14.88 -3.73
N GLY A 77 6.43 13.74 -3.27
CA GLY A 77 7.65 13.14 -3.83
C GLY A 77 7.49 12.79 -5.31
N PHE A 78 6.34 12.23 -5.69
CA PHE A 78 6.01 11.91 -7.08
C PHE A 78 5.99 13.16 -7.97
N LEU A 79 5.35 14.24 -7.50
CA LEU A 79 5.30 15.52 -8.20
C LEU A 79 6.70 16.12 -8.38
N ALA A 80 7.51 16.12 -7.32
CA ALA A 80 8.87 16.65 -7.37
C ALA A 80 9.75 15.87 -8.35
N LEU A 81 9.70 14.52 -8.31
CA LEU A 81 10.46 13.66 -9.21
C LEU A 81 10.05 13.85 -10.67
N LEU A 82 8.75 13.87 -10.96
CA LEU A 82 8.25 14.10 -12.32
C LEU A 82 8.54 15.51 -12.81
N GLY A 83 8.41 16.53 -11.95
CA GLY A 83 8.73 17.91 -12.29
C GLY A 83 10.19 18.07 -12.71
N VAL A 84 11.10 17.52 -11.92
CA VAL A 84 12.54 17.51 -12.24
C VAL A 84 12.80 16.72 -13.53
N ALA A 85 12.19 15.54 -13.70
CA ALA A 85 12.35 14.74 -14.91
C ALA A 85 11.89 15.50 -16.17
N ILE A 86 10.73 16.15 -16.14
CA ILE A 86 10.19 16.92 -17.26
C ILE A 86 11.10 18.11 -17.58
N PHE A 87 11.59 18.82 -16.56
CA PHE A 87 12.50 19.96 -16.73
C PHE A 87 13.76 19.56 -17.50
N PHE A 88 14.41 18.45 -17.11
CA PHE A 88 15.65 17.99 -17.75
C PHE A 88 15.43 17.34 -19.12
N ILE A 89 14.32 16.62 -19.33
CA ILE A 89 14.05 15.91 -20.59
C ILE A 89 13.60 16.88 -21.69
N PHE A 90 12.78 17.87 -21.34
CA PHE A 90 12.15 18.78 -22.31
C PHE A 90 12.76 20.20 -22.30
N ASN A 91 13.82 20.42 -21.53
CA ASN A 91 14.59 21.67 -21.46
C ASN A 91 13.70 22.89 -21.13
N ASP A 92 13.10 22.86 -19.95
CA ASP A 92 12.16 23.88 -19.44
C ASP A 92 10.97 24.18 -20.39
N PRO A 93 10.08 23.21 -20.62
CA PRO A 93 8.90 23.42 -21.46
C PRO A 93 7.86 24.35 -20.79
N PRO A 94 6.83 24.80 -21.53
CA PRO A 94 5.72 25.54 -20.94
C PRO A 94 5.02 24.78 -19.80
N ILE A 95 4.41 25.52 -18.88
CA ILE A 95 3.78 24.97 -17.65
C ILE A 95 2.80 23.81 -17.89
N LEU A 96 2.11 23.78 -19.04
CA LEU A 96 1.17 22.71 -19.40
C LEU A 96 1.84 21.34 -19.51
N TYR A 97 3.11 21.29 -19.90
CA TYR A 97 3.91 20.06 -19.96
C TYR A 97 4.22 19.50 -18.58
N TYR A 98 4.05 20.28 -17.50
CA TYR A 98 4.12 19.78 -16.14
C TYR A 98 2.72 19.37 -15.64
N ILE A 99 1.74 20.25 -15.78
CA ILE A 99 0.39 20.05 -15.20
C ILE A 99 -0.26 18.80 -15.77
N ILE A 100 -0.38 18.68 -17.09
CA ILE A 100 -1.14 17.60 -17.73
C ILE A 100 -0.59 16.22 -17.36
N PRO A 101 0.70 15.90 -17.62
CA PRO A 101 1.20 14.55 -17.33
C PRO A 101 1.26 14.26 -15.84
N ILE A 102 1.64 15.22 -14.99
CA ILE A 102 1.70 15.00 -13.53
C ILE A 102 0.31 14.70 -12.98
N THR A 103 -0.72 15.46 -13.37
CA THR A 103 -2.09 15.22 -12.93
C THR A 103 -2.61 13.87 -13.42
N VAL A 104 -2.42 13.55 -14.71
CA VAL A 104 -2.87 12.26 -15.28
C VAL A 104 -2.18 11.08 -14.59
N LEU A 105 -0.85 11.14 -14.41
CA LEU A 105 -0.09 10.09 -13.74
C LEU A 105 -0.45 9.96 -12.26
N SER A 106 -0.64 11.09 -11.55
CA SER A 106 -1.06 11.09 -10.14
C SER A 106 -2.43 10.45 -9.97
N LEU A 107 -3.40 10.78 -10.84
CA LEU A 107 -4.73 10.18 -10.85
C LEU A 107 -4.68 8.68 -11.16
N ALA A 108 -3.87 8.27 -12.15
CA ALA A 108 -3.66 6.86 -12.46
C ALA A 108 -3.00 6.08 -11.30
N ALA A 109 -2.15 6.75 -10.52
CA ALA A 109 -1.46 6.16 -9.37
C ALA A 109 -2.30 6.11 -8.09
N VAL A 110 -3.51 6.69 -8.04
CA VAL A 110 -4.40 6.70 -6.86
C VAL A 110 -4.59 5.31 -6.23
N PRO A 111 -5.01 4.25 -6.96
CA PRO A 111 -5.26 2.94 -6.34
C PRO A 111 -4.00 2.33 -5.73
N PHE A 112 -2.85 2.59 -6.34
CA PHE A 112 -1.55 2.14 -5.82
C PHE A 112 -1.15 2.94 -4.57
N ASN A 113 -1.19 4.28 -4.64
CA ASN A 113 -0.80 5.17 -3.55
C ASN A 113 -1.66 4.92 -2.30
N PHE A 114 -2.99 4.78 -2.46
CA PHE A 114 -3.89 4.48 -1.35
C PHE A 114 -3.50 3.19 -0.60
N ARG A 115 -3.25 2.11 -1.34
CA ARG A 115 -2.91 0.80 -0.77
C ARG A 115 -1.52 0.79 -0.14
N ALA A 116 -0.54 1.38 -0.82
CA ALA A 116 0.82 1.52 -0.30
C ALA A 116 0.82 2.31 1.01
N SER A 117 0.12 3.45 1.04
CA SER A 117 0.04 4.31 2.22
C SER A 117 -0.53 3.57 3.44
N ARG A 118 -1.64 2.85 3.27
CA ARG A 118 -2.23 2.06 4.36
C ARG A 118 -1.34 0.91 4.82
N SER A 119 -0.71 0.21 3.88
CA SER A 119 0.19 -0.89 4.20
C SER A 119 1.42 -0.40 4.97
N ILE A 120 2.06 0.68 4.50
CA ILE A 120 3.21 1.29 5.19
C ILE A 120 2.79 1.78 6.58
N PHE A 121 1.67 2.52 6.67
CA PHE A 121 1.24 3.12 7.92
C PHE A 121 1.00 2.08 9.02
N ILE A 122 0.26 1.00 8.75
CA ILE A 122 -0.03 0.00 9.78
C ILE A 122 1.22 -0.77 10.23
N HIS A 123 2.19 -0.97 9.35
CA HIS A 123 3.45 -1.64 9.70
C HIS A 123 4.39 -0.76 10.53
N LEU A 124 4.36 0.56 10.32
CA LEU A 124 5.19 1.51 11.06
C LEU A 124 4.54 1.94 12.38
N PHE A 125 3.25 2.25 12.36
CA PHE A 125 2.52 2.89 13.46
C PHE A 125 1.42 2.04 14.08
N GLY A 126 1.16 0.83 13.58
CA GLY A 126 0.17 -0.05 14.19
C GLY A 126 0.61 -0.67 15.51
N PHE A 127 1.90 -0.57 15.88
CA PHE A 127 2.52 -1.18 17.07
C PHE A 127 2.21 -2.68 17.26
N VAL A 128 1.85 -3.38 16.19
CA VAL A 128 1.46 -4.79 16.23
C VAL A 128 2.71 -5.67 16.16
N LYS A 129 2.90 -6.51 17.17
CA LYS A 129 4.03 -7.46 17.21
C LYS A 129 3.78 -8.60 16.23
N TYR A 130 4.84 -9.06 15.58
CA TYR A 130 4.79 -10.23 14.73
C TYR A 130 4.46 -11.48 15.56
N LYS A 131 3.44 -12.22 15.14
CA LYS A 131 3.05 -13.51 15.71
C LYS A 131 2.73 -14.46 14.55
N PRO A 132 3.61 -15.43 14.24
CA PRO A 132 3.32 -16.45 13.23
C PRO A 132 2.10 -17.28 13.68
N ARG A 133 1.35 -17.82 12.72
CA ARG A 133 0.15 -18.63 13.00
C ARG A 133 0.32 -20.04 12.46
#